data_AF-A0A1F9PW02-F1
#
_entry.id   AF-A0A1F9PW02-F1
#
_cell.length_a   1.000
_cell.length_b   1.000
_cell.length_c   1.000
_cell.angle_alpha   90.00
_cell.angle_beta   90.00
_cell.angle_gamma   90.00
#
_symmetry.space_group_name_H-M   'P 1'
#
loop_
_entity.id
_entity.type
_entity.pdbx_description
1 polymer ?
#
loop_
_entity_poly.entity_id
_entity_poly.type
_entity_poly.pdbx_seq_one_letter_code
_entity_poly.pdbx_strand_id
1 'polypeptide(L)'
;MMKVIISGATGMVGQGVLRECLTADDVEQVAVVGRTKLTQVHPKIHQVICPDLMHADQELERLQGFDACFFCLGVSSSGMSEERYRQVTYDLTLGLATVLAKNNPGMTFVYVSGAGTDSSEQGKSMWARVKGATENALQKLSVAGVYLFRPGVIQPFV
;
A
#
# COMPACT_ATOMS: atom_id res chain seq x y z
N MET A 1 16.16 -11.80 9.18
CA MET A 1 16.22 -10.47 8.56
C MET A 1 15.03 -10.35 7.62
N MET A 2 14.34 -9.22 7.63
CA MET A 2 13.12 -8.96 6.87
C MET A 2 13.37 -8.11 5.64
N LYS A 3 12.66 -8.43 4.56
CA LYS A 3 12.53 -7.62 3.36
C LYS A 3 11.13 -7.03 3.29
N VAL A 4 11.06 -5.70 3.13
CA VAL A 4 9.81 -4.95 3.19
C VAL A 4 9.52 -4.26 1.86
N ILE A 5 8.29 -4.32 1.39
CA ILE A 5 7.79 -3.51 0.28
C ILE A 5 7.04 -2.32 0.86
N ILE A 6 7.23 -1.13 0.28
CA ILE A 6 6.45 0.06 0.61
C ILE A 6 5.91 0.68 -0.67
N SER A 7 4.59 0.81 -0.77
CA SER A 7 3.95 1.66 -1.79
C SER A 7 3.54 3.00 -1.16
N GLY A 8 3.67 4.10 -1.91
CA GLY A 8 3.29 5.42 -1.41
C GLY A 8 4.26 6.02 -0.40
N ALA A 9 5.54 5.66 -0.47
CA ALA A 9 6.60 6.15 0.44
C ALA A 9 6.81 7.68 0.45
N THR A 10 6.27 8.41 -0.54
CA THR A 10 6.31 9.88 -0.59
C THR A 10 5.14 10.55 0.12
N GLY A 11 4.10 9.81 0.50
CA GLY A 11 2.94 10.31 1.23
C GLY A 11 3.19 10.39 2.74
N MET A 12 2.31 11.08 3.47
CA MET A 12 2.47 11.34 4.91
C MET A 12 2.72 10.07 5.74
N VAL A 13 1.95 8.99 5.49
CA VAL A 13 2.13 7.72 6.22
C VAL A 13 3.35 6.97 5.72
N GLY A 14 3.52 6.88 4.39
CA GLY A 14 4.62 6.13 3.78
C GLY A 14 6.00 6.67 4.16
N GLN A 15 6.15 7.98 4.37
CA GLN A 15 7.40 8.57 4.86
C GLN A 15 7.75 8.09 6.28
N GLY A 16 6.74 8.01 7.17
CA GLY A 16 6.93 7.46 8.52
C GLY A 16 7.30 5.99 8.49
N VAL A 17 6.57 5.18 7.70
CA VAL A 17 6.88 3.75 7.53
C VAL A 17 8.30 3.56 6.99
N LEU A 18 8.67 4.31 5.94
CA LEU A 18 10.02 4.24 5.37
C LEU A 18 11.07 4.56 6.42
N ARG A 19 10.90 5.66 7.17
CA ARG A 19 11.82 6.04 8.25
C ARG A 19 12.05 4.90 9.24
N GLU A 20 10.98 4.31 9.77
CA GLU A 20 11.08 3.24 10.76
C GLU A 20 11.74 1.97 10.17
N CYS A 21 11.42 1.61 8.93
CA CYS A 21 12.07 0.48 8.25
C CYS A 21 13.58 0.70 8.04
N LEU A 22 14.03 1.94 7.81
CA LEU A 22 15.45 2.21 7.64
C LEU A 22 16.23 2.10 8.95
N THR A 23 15.61 2.48 10.07
CA THR A 23 16.21 2.41 11.41
C THR A 23 16.11 1.05 12.08
N ALA A 24 15.20 0.17 11.63
CA ALA A 24 14.99 -1.13 12.23
C ALA A 24 16.13 -2.11 11.90
N ASP A 25 16.76 -2.70 12.92
CA ASP A 25 17.91 -3.62 12.78
C ASP A 25 17.54 -4.97 12.17
N ASP A 26 16.27 -5.36 12.28
CA ASP A 26 15.72 -6.59 11.73
C ASP A 26 15.26 -6.45 10.27
N VAL A 27 15.29 -5.25 9.70
CA VAL A 27 15.01 -4.98 8.27
C VAL A 27 16.32 -4.86 7.49
N GLU A 28 16.52 -5.76 6.52
CA GLU A 28 17.71 -5.75 5.65
C GLU A 28 17.49 -4.97 4.34
N GLN A 29 16.26 -4.97 3.83
CA GLN A 29 15.95 -4.38 2.52
C GLN A 29 14.55 -3.77 2.51
N VAL A 30 14.43 -2.62 1.86
CA VAL A 30 13.18 -1.90 1.62
C VAL A 30 13.01 -1.65 0.13
N ALA A 31 12.08 -2.36 -0.51
CA ALA A 31 11.65 -2.10 -1.88
C ALA A 31 10.59 -1.00 -1.90
N VAL A 32 10.96 0.19 -2.39
CA VAL A 32 10.03 1.30 -2.55
C VAL A 32 9.44 1.28 -3.96
N VAL A 33 8.13 1.04 -4.04
CA VAL A 33 7.37 1.03 -5.29
C VAL A 33 6.65 2.37 -5.47
N GLY A 34 6.89 3.05 -6.59
CA GLY A 34 6.23 4.32 -6.87
C GLY A 34 6.51 4.88 -8.26
N ARG A 35 5.81 5.96 -8.60
CA ARG A 35 5.89 6.60 -9.93
C ARG A 35 7.15 7.44 -10.16
N THR A 36 7.82 7.81 -9.08
CA THR A 36 8.90 8.81 -9.07
C THR A 36 10.02 8.37 -8.14
N LYS A 37 11.26 8.70 -8.52
CA LYS A 37 12.45 8.40 -7.72
C LYS A 37 12.44 9.17 -6.40
N LEU A 38 12.77 8.50 -5.30
CA LEU A 38 13.08 9.14 -4.03
C LEU A 38 14.43 9.86 -4.13
N THR A 39 14.50 11.06 -3.56
CA THR A 39 15.75 11.81 -3.39
C THR A 39 16.64 11.20 -2.31
N GLN A 40 16.03 10.55 -1.32
CA GLN A 40 16.74 9.85 -0.25
C GLN A 40 17.51 8.65 -0.79
N VAL A 41 18.76 8.52 -0.36
CA VAL A 41 19.65 7.39 -0.67
C VAL A 41 19.98 6.67 0.63
N HIS A 42 19.85 5.36 0.64
CA HIS A 42 20.20 4.51 1.79
C HIS A 42 20.54 3.09 1.32
N PRO A 43 21.49 2.38 1.93
CA PRO A 43 21.88 1.03 1.51
C PRO A 43 20.73 0.01 1.50
N LYS A 44 19.79 0.14 2.45
CA LYS A 44 18.59 -0.71 2.50
C LYS A 44 17.57 -0.41 1.38
N ILE A 45 17.61 0.77 0.76
CA ILE A 45 16.59 1.19 -0.21
C ILE A 45 16.88 0.60 -1.59
N HIS A 46 15.92 -0.16 -2.11
CA HIS A 46 15.83 -0.55 -3.50
C HIS A 46 14.60 0.14 -4.13
N GLN A 47 14.79 0.95 -5.16
CA GLN A 47 13.70 1.70 -5.77
C GLN A 47 13.16 0.98 -7.01
N VAL A 48 11.85 0.75 -7.03
CA VAL A 48 11.10 0.20 -8.17
C VAL A 48 10.23 1.31 -8.75
N ILE A 49 10.65 1.84 -9.89
CA ILE A 49 10.01 3.00 -10.51
C ILE A 49 9.04 2.55 -11.59
N CYS A 50 7.75 2.79 -11.37
CA CYS A 50 6.64 2.40 -12.25
C CYS A 50 5.82 3.64 -12.58
N PRO A 51 6.03 4.29 -13.75
CA PRO A 51 5.32 5.52 -14.12
C PRO A 51 3.79 5.38 -14.09
N ASP A 52 3.30 4.19 -14.49
CA ASP A 52 1.91 3.80 -14.35
C ASP A 52 1.79 2.57 -13.45
N LEU A 53 1.21 2.78 -12.27
CA LEU A 53 1.03 1.71 -11.28
C LEU A 53 -0.14 0.78 -11.62
N MET A 54 -1.04 1.17 -12.54
CA MET A 54 -2.12 0.28 -13.01
C MET A 54 -1.58 -0.88 -13.87
N HIS A 55 -0.35 -0.74 -14.39
CA HIS A 55 0.28 -1.70 -15.30
C HIS A 55 1.70 -2.06 -14.82
N ALA A 56 1.91 -2.17 -13.51
CA ALA A 56 3.22 -2.40 -12.89
C ALA A 56 3.58 -3.90 -12.73
N ASP A 57 2.83 -4.82 -13.36
CA ASP A 57 2.97 -6.26 -13.17
C ASP A 57 4.42 -6.73 -13.37
N GLN A 58 5.08 -6.28 -14.45
CA GLN A 58 6.44 -6.70 -14.80
C GLN A 58 7.48 -6.30 -13.76
N GLU A 59 7.34 -5.10 -13.19
CA GLU A 59 8.23 -4.60 -12.15
C GLU A 59 7.99 -5.32 -10.82
N LEU A 60 6.73 -5.61 -10.49
CA LEU A 60 6.34 -6.30 -9.26
C LEU A 60 6.64 -7.80 -9.31
N GLU A 61 6.66 -8.43 -10.48
CA GLU A 61 7.07 -9.83 -10.66
C GLU A 61 8.50 -10.11 -10.20
N ARG A 62 9.34 -9.08 -10.15
CA ARG A 62 10.72 -9.15 -9.65
C ARG A 62 10.80 -9.07 -8.13
N LEU A 63 9.70 -8.72 -7.45
CA LEU A 63 9.64 -8.64 -5.99
C LEU A 63 9.22 -9.98 -5.40
N GLN A 64 10.21 -10.83 -5.12
CA GLN A 64 10.03 -12.18 -4.58
C GLN A 64 10.78 -12.33 -3.25
N GLY A 65 10.21 -13.15 -2.35
CA GLY A 65 10.77 -13.43 -1.03
C GLY A 65 10.72 -12.23 -0.08
N PHE A 66 9.72 -11.37 -0.23
CA PHE A 66 9.43 -10.27 0.70
C PHE A 66 8.49 -10.73 1.82
N ASP A 67 8.78 -10.27 3.05
CA ASP A 67 8.10 -10.69 4.27
C ASP A 67 6.92 -9.80 4.63
N ALA A 68 6.96 -8.52 4.22
CA ALA A 68 5.87 -7.59 4.45
C ALA A 68 5.67 -6.59 3.30
N CYS A 69 4.44 -6.12 3.12
CA CYS A 69 4.10 -4.99 2.27
C CYS A 69 3.29 -3.97 3.06
N PHE A 70 3.81 -2.74 3.16
CA PHE A 70 3.05 -1.59 3.62
C PHE A 70 2.48 -0.84 2.43
N PHE A 71 1.17 -1.00 2.22
CA PHE A 71 0.44 -0.31 1.19
C PHE A 71 -0.09 1.03 1.71
N CYS A 72 0.65 2.10 1.43
CA CYS A 72 0.36 3.46 1.90
C CYS A 72 -0.09 4.40 0.77
N LEU A 73 -0.39 3.88 -0.42
CA LEU A 73 -1.00 4.67 -1.49
C LEU A 73 -2.42 5.07 -1.09
N GLY A 74 -2.73 6.34 -1.28
CA GLY A 74 -4.07 6.89 -1.04
C GLY A 74 -4.20 8.28 -1.63
N VAL A 75 -5.43 8.63 -2.02
CA VAL A 75 -5.80 9.95 -2.50
C VAL A 75 -7.02 10.47 -1.75
N SER A 76 -7.20 11.78 -1.72
CA SER A 76 -8.44 12.37 -1.22
C SER A 76 -9.59 12.03 -2.17
N SER A 77 -10.76 11.70 -1.62
CA SER A 77 -11.99 11.51 -2.40
C SER A 77 -12.64 12.84 -2.81
N SER A 78 -12.14 13.98 -2.28
CA SER A 78 -12.70 15.30 -2.55
C SER A 78 -12.71 15.61 -4.04
N GLY A 79 -13.89 15.96 -4.56
CA GLY A 79 -14.10 16.29 -5.98
C GLY A 79 -14.03 15.10 -6.95
N MET A 80 -13.96 13.86 -6.47
CA MET A 80 -13.94 12.67 -7.34
C MET A 80 -15.32 12.04 -7.51
N SER A 81 -15.58 11.50 -8.70
CA SER A 81 -16.69 10.56 -8.90
C SER A 81 -16.40 9.22 -8.21
N GLU A 82 -17.45 8.46 -7.92
CA GLU A 82 -17.34 7.11 -7.35
C GLU A 82 -16.47 6.20 -8.21
N GLU A 83 -16.72 6.20 -9.53
CA GLU A 83 -15.99 5.40 -10.50
C GLU A 83 -14.49 5.72 -10.48
N ARG A 84 -14.13 7.01 -10.55
CA ARG A 84 -12.72 7.39 -10.56
C ARG A 84 -12.05 7.09 -9.23
N TYR A 85 -12.73 7.31 -8.11
CA TYR A 85 -12.21 6.97 -6.79
C TYR A 85 -12.05 5.46 -6.61
N ARG A 86 -12.96 4.67 -7.18
CA ARG A 86 -12.89 3.20 -7.23
C ARG A 86 -11.69 2.71 -8.04
N GLN A 87 -11.44 3.28 -9.22
CA GLN A 87 -10.26 2.93 -10.02
C GLN A 87 -8.95 3.11 -9.25
N VAL A 88 -8.77 4.27 -8.62
CA VAL A 88 -7.51 4.61 -7.93
C VAL A 88 -7.38 4.00 -6.53
N THR A 89 -8.48 3.56 -5.91
CA THR A 89 -8.47 3.02 -4.53
C THR A 89 -8.66 1.51 -4.50
N TYR A 90 -9.60 0.97 -5.27
CA TYR A 90 -9.91 -0.45 -5.27
C TYR A 90 -9.13 -1.17 -6.37
N ASP A 91 -9.29 -0.75 -7.63
CA ASP A 91 -8.73 -1.50 -8.78
C ASP A 91 -7.21 -1.46 -8.75
N LEU A 92 -6.62 -0.27 -8.56
CA LEU A 92 -5.18 -0.10 -8.39
C LEU A 92 -4.63 -0.96 -7.23
N THR A 93 -5.29 -0.89 -6.07
CA THR A 93 -4.82 -1.60 -4.87
C THR A 93 -4.86 -3.11 -5.07
N LEU A 94 -5.96 -3.65 -5.60
CA LEU A 94 -6.07 -5.09 -5.85
C LEU A 94 -5.17 -5.57 -6.97
N GLY A 95 -4.94 -4.77 -8.02
CA GLY A 95 -3.97 -5.11 -9.07
C GLY A 95 -2.58 -5.34 -8.48
N LEU A 96 -2.07 -4.35 -7.74
CA LEU A 96 -0.77 -4.45 -7.07
C LEU A 96 -0.74 -5.59 -6.05
N ALA A 97 -1.76 -5.68 -5.18
CA ALA A 97 -1.78 -6.66 -4.10
C ALA A 97 -1.88 -8.11 -4.61
N THR A 98 -2.59 -8.35 -5.72
CA THR A 98 -2.72 -9.68 -6.33
C THR A 98 -1.37 -10.18 -6.86
N VAL A 99 -0.63 -9.33 -7.58
CA VAL A 99 0.69 -9.68 -8.08
C VAL A 99 1.65 -9.96 -6.92
N LEU A 100 1.65 -9.09 -5.91
CA LEU A 100 2.53 -9.26 -4.74
C LEU A 100 2.19 -10.50 -3.92
N ALA A 101 0.91 -10.79 -3.70
CA ALA A 101 0.45 -11.98 -2.99
C ALA A 101 0.87 -13.26 -3.71
N LYS A 102 0.71 -13.30 -5.03
CA LYS A 102 1.15 -14.43 -5.87
C LYS A 102 2.64 -14.72 -5.72
N ASN A 103 3.46 -13.67 -5.68
CA ASN A 103 4.92 -13.79 -5.62
C ASN A 103 5.45 -13.96 -4.19
N ASN A 104 4.66 -13.61 -3.18
CA ASN A 104 5.05 -13.60 -1.77
C ASN A 104 3.92 -14.16 -0.89
N PRO A 105 3.58 -15.46 -0.99
CA PRO A 105 2.48 -16.04 -0.22
C PRO A 105 2.74 -16.07 1.30
N GLY A 106 3.99 -15.97 1.74
CA GLY A 106 4.36 -15.85 3.16
C GLY A 106 4.32 -14.43 3.72
N MET A 107 3.98 -13.43 2.88
CA MET A 107 4.06 -12.03 3.25
C MET A 107 2.93 -11.60 4.20
N THR A 108 3.17 -10.60 5.04
CA THR A 108 2.10 -9.85 5.70
C THR A 108 1.75 -8.60 4.88
N PHE A 109 0.49 -8.44 4.50
CA PHE A 109 0.00 -7.27 3.77
C PHE A 109 -0.67 -6.27 4.72
N VAL A 110 -0.15 -5.05 4.80
CA VAL A 110 -0.66 -3.98 5.66
C VAL A 110 -1.25 -2.88 4.79
N TYR A 111 -2.55 -2.60 4.94
CA TYR A 111 -3.25 -1.59 4.18
C TYR A 111 -3.69 -0.43 5.08
N VAL A 112 -3.43 0.80 4.64
CA VAL A 112 -3.85 2.01 5.35
C VAL A 112 -5.07 2.60 4.67
N SER A 113 -6.22 2.53 5.34
CA SER A 113 -7.49 3.04 4.82
C SER A 113 -7.87 4.39 5.46
N GLY A 114 -8.68 4.39 6.52
CA GLY A 114 -9.13 5.58 7.23
C GLY A 114 -10.29 5.30 8.18
N ALA A 115 -10.40 6.06 9.27
CA ALA A 115 -11.56 5.97 10.15
C ALA A 115 -12.84 6.32 9.38
N GLY A 116 -13.91 5.59 9.64
CA GLY A 116 -15.17 5.71 8.91
C GLY A 116 -15.26 4.87 7.64
N THR A 117 -14.23 4.06 7.31
CA THR A 117 -14.37 3.00 6.29
C THR A 117 -15.55 2.07 6.63
N ASP A 118 -16.39 1.79 5.63
CA ASP A 118 -17.64 1.05 5.79
C ASP A 118 -17.53 -0.35 5.18
N SER A 119 -17.23 -1.35 6.02
CA SER A 119 -17.15 -2.76 5.61
C SER A 119 -18.48 -3.36 5.16
N SER A 120 -19.63 -2.73 5.47
CA SER A 120 -20.92 -3.24 4.98
C SER A 120 -21.12 -2.95 3.49
N GLU A 121 -20.40 -1.94 2.96
CA GLU A 121 -20.55 -1.45 1.59
C GLU A 121 -21.95 -0.90 1.28
N GLN A 122 -22.80 -0.62 2.29
CA GLN A 122 -24.18 -0.15 2.11
C GLN A 122 -24.42 1.30 2.57
N GLY A 123 -23.43 1.93 3.22
CA GLY A 123 -23.55 3.28 3.76
C GLY A 123 -23.71 4.35 2.69
N LYS A 124 -24.08 5.57 3.08
CA LYS A 124 -24.33 6.68 2.13
C LYS A 124 -23.06 7.29 1.54
N SER A 125 -21.92 7.16 2.23
CA SER A 125 -20.65 7.77 1.82
C SER A 125 -19.90 6.89 0.83
N MET A 126 -19.78 7.36 -0.42
CA MET A 126 -19.07 6.65 -1.49
C MET A 126 -17.66 6.21 -1.11
N TRP A 127 -16.86 7.13 -0.57
CA TRP A 127 -15.45 6.83 -0.30
C TRP A 127 -15.30 5.75 0.77
N ALA A 128 -16.22 5.71 1.73
CA ALA A 128 -16.23 4.75 2.82
C ALA A 128 -16.59 3.36 2.32
N ARG A 129 -17.59 3.26 1.43
CA ARG A 129 -17.96 2.00 0.76
C ARG A 129 -16.82 1.47 -0.10
N VAL A 130 -16.20 2.33 -0.92
CA VAL A 130 -15.08 1.93 -1.80
C VAL A 130 -13.89 1.42 -0.98
N LYS A 131 -13.52 2.11 0.11
CA LYS A 131 -12.48 1.61 1.03
C LYS A 131 -12.89 0.30 1.71
N GLY A 132 -14.16 0.16 2.10
CA GLY A 132 -14.69 -1.06 2.72
C GLY A 132 -14.62 -2.26 1.78
N ALA A 133 -15.06 -2.09 0.54
CA ALA A 133 -14.93 -3.10 -0.51
C ALA A 133 -13.46 -3.48 -0.72
N THR A 134 -12.56 -2.50 -0.70
CA THR A 134 -11.11 -2.74 -0.85
C THR A 134 -10.58 -3.60 0.29
N GLU A 135 -10.90 -3.25 1.54
CA GLU A 135 -10.52 -4.03 2.72
C GLU A 135 -11.07 -5.47 2.68
N ASN A 136 -12.36 -5.62 2.34
CA ASN A 136 -13.02 -6.92 2.24
C ASN A 136 -12.40 -7.81 1.15
N ALA A 137 -11.97 -7.21 0.04
CA ALA A 137 -11.29 -7.93 -1.03
C ALA A 137 -9.85 -8.30 -0.64
N LEU A 138 -9.11 -7.39 0.01
CA LEU A 138 -7.75 -7.65 0.47
C LEU A 138 -7.69 -8.80 1.49
N GLN A 139 -8.68 -8.93 2.39
CA GLN A 139 -8.74 -10.03 3.35
C GLN A 139 -8.82 -11.43 2.69
N LYS A 140 -9.17 -11.50 1.40
CA LYS A 140 -9.25 -12.76 0.65
C LYS A 140 -7.93 -13.14 -0.03
N LEU A 141 -6.88 -12.33 0.11
CA LEU A 141 -5.57 -12.64 -0.45
C LEU A 141 -4.95 -13.87 0.24
N SER A 142 -4.33 -14.73 -0.56
CA SER A 142 -3.57 -15.89 -0.08
C SER A 142 -2.17 -15.47 0.37
N VAL A 143 -2.11 -14.72 1.48
CA VAL A 143 -0.88 -14.27 2.15
C VAL A 143 -0.89 -14.70 3.63
N ALA A 144 0.23 -14.57 4.35
CA ALA A 144 0.31 -14.99 5.75
C ALA A 144 -0.63 -14.19 6.68
N GLY A 145 -0.90 -12.94 6.34
CA GLY A 145 -1.86 -12.12 7.06
C GLY A 145 -2.16 -10.80 6.36
N VAL A 146 -3.35 -10.27 6.63
CA VAL A 146 -3.81 -8.97 6.12
C VAL A 146 -4.22 -8.10 7.31
N TYR A 147 -3.60 -6.93 7.44
CA TYR A 147 -3.86 -5.98 8.51
C TYR A 147 -4.36 -4.67 7.95
N LEU A 148 -5.45 -4.15 8.52
CA LEU A 148 -6.18 -3.01 8.00
C LEU A 148 -6.16 -1.88 9.03
N PHE A 149 -5.45 -0.79 8.73
CA PHE A 149 -5.28 0.34 9.61
C PHE A 149 -6.23 1.47 9.22
N ARG A 150 -7.07 1.89 10.16
CA ARG A 150 -8.10 2.94 9.97
C ARG A 150 -7.77 4.19 10.80
N PRO A 151 -6.70 4.96 10.46
CA PRO A 151 -6.36 6.16 11.21
C PRO A 151 -7.47 7.21 11.11
N GLY A 152 -7.78 7.88 12.21
CA GLY A 152 -8.74 9.00 12.23
C GLY A 152 -8.15 10.29 11.67
N VAL A 153 -7.00 10.69 12.20
CA VAL A 153 -6.25 11.86 11.77
C VAL A 153 -4.78 11.46 11.67
N ILE A 154 -4.09 11.94 10.64
CA ILE A 154 -2.64 11.81 10.50
C ILE A 154 -2.06 13.20 10.66
N GLN A 155 -1.24 13.39 11.69
CA GLN A 155 -0.49 14.61 11.90
C GLN A 155 0.95 14.36 11.44
N PRO A 156 1.43 15.07 10.39
CA PRO A 156 2.81 14.94 9.97
C PRO A 156 3.74 15.50 11.05
N PHE A 157 4.92 14.88 11.20
CA PHE A 157 6.02 15.48 11.95
C PHE A 157 6.50 16.69 11.14
N VAL A 158 6.18 17.89 11.62
CA VAL A 158 6.76 19.15 11.16
C VAL A 158 8.14 19.34 11.75
#